data_AF-A0A381XIE2-F1
#
_entry.id   AF-A0A381XIE2-F1
#
_cell.length_a   1.000
_cell.length_b   1.000
_cell.length_c   1.000
_cell.angle_alpha   90.00
_cell.angle_beta   90.00
_cell.angle_gamma   90.00
#
_symmetry.space_group_name_H-M   'P 1'
#
loop_
_entity.id
_entity.type
_entity.pdbx_description
1 polymer ?
#
loop_
_entity_poly.entity_id
_entity_poly.type
_entity_poly.pdbx_seq_one_letter_code
_entity_poly.pdbx_strand_id
1 'polypeptide(L)' 'MLINEKHLRLVDPEHKAYLAAQMEAFFFGEGADQPDGWVAPNAD' A
#
# COMPACT_ATOMS: atom_id res chain seq x y z
N MET A 1 -1.40 -6.24 6.14
CA MET A 1 -2.06 -6.12 4.80
C MET A 1 -3.39 -5.40 4.99
N LEU A 2 -3.45 -4.10 4.64
CA LEU A 2 -4.56 -3.19 5.00
C LEU A 2 -5.96 -3.68 4.62
N ILE A 3 -6.09 -4.43 3.52
CA ILE A 3 -7.36 -4.94 2.99
C ILE A 3 -8.03 -5.92 3.97
N ASN A 4 -7.27 -6.90 4.48
CA ASN A 4 -7.83 -7.93 5.36
C ASN A 4 -8.10 -7.39 6.77
N GLU A 5 -7.29 -6.43 7.24
CA GLU A 5 -7.38 -5.88 8.60
C GLU A 5 -8.51 -4.85 8.76
N LYS A 6 -8.84 -4.11 7.70
CA LYS A 6 -9.93 -3.11 7.71
C LYS A 6 -11.18 -3.58 6.99
N HIS A 7 -11.24 -4.85 6.58
CA HIS A 7 -12.34 -5.43 5.80
C HIS A 7 -12.70 -4.60 4.56
N LEU A 8 -11.69 -4.04 3.89
CA LEU A 8 -11.89 -3.15 2.75
C LEU A 8 -12.37 -3.95 1.55
N ARG A 9 -13.31 -3.38 0.81
CA ARG A 9 -13.88 -4.00 -0.39
C ARG A 9 -13.57 -3.16 -1.60
N LEU A 10 -12.94 -3.75 -2.61
CA LEU A 10 -12.57 -3.06 -3.86
C LEU A 10 -13.77 -2.59 -4.70
N VAL A 11 -14.97 -3.06 -4.38
CA VAL A 11 -16.20 -2.59 -5.03
C VAL A 11 -16.64 -1.21 -4.54
N ASP A 12 -16.21 -0.81 -3.34
CA ASP A 12 -16.61 0.44 -2.70
C ASP A 12 -15.66 1.59 -3.11
N PRO A 13 -16.17 2.70 -3.65
CA PRO A 13 -15.36 3.86 -3.99
C PRO A 13 -14.64 4.50 -2.80
N GLU A 14 -15.19 4.44 -1.58
CA GLU A 14 -14.55 5.01 -0.38
C GLU A 14 -13.32 4.18 0.03
N HIS A 15 -13.43 2.85 -0.01
CA HIS A 15 -12.30 1.96 0.24
C HIS A 15 -11.20 2.10 -0.81
N LYS A 16 -11.57 2.35 -2.08
CA LYS A 16 -10.62 2.67 -3.14
C LYS A 16 -9.86 3.95 -2.88
N ALA A 17 -10.56 5.02 -2.47
CA ALA A 17 -9.94 6.29 -2.12
C ALA A 17 -8.98 6.15 -0.93
N TYR A 18 -9.38 5.38 0.10
CA TYR A 18 -8.52 5.09 1.24
C TYR A 18 -7.25 4.32 0.84
N LEU A 19 -7.38 3.28 0.00
CA LEU A 19 -6.23 2.52 -0.48
C LEU A 19 -5.31 3.38 -1.36
N ALA A 20 -5.86 4.26 -2.20
CA ALA A 20 -5.09 5.19 -3.01
C ALA A 20 -4.29 6.18 -2.18
N ALA A 21 -4.90 6.79 -1.15
CA ALA A 21 -4.21 7.69 -0.23
C ALA A 21 -3.09 6.96 0.56
N GLN A 22 -3.32 5.71 0.96
CA GLN A 22 -2.30 4.90 1.63
C GLN A 22 -1.15 4.50 0.69
N MET A 23 -1.44 4.19 -0.57
CA MET A 23 -0.40 3.97 -1.59
C MET A 23 0.39 5.25 -1.86
N GLU A 24 -0.28 6.39 -2.00
CA GLU A 24 0.39 7.67 -2.23
C GLU A 24 1.29 8.05 -1.04
N ALA A 25 0.84 7.84 0.19
CA ALA A 25 1.68 8.01 1.38
C ALA A 25 2.87 7.04 1.40
N PHE A 26 2.70 5.80 0.92
CA PHE A 26 3.77 4.80 0.83
C PHE A 26 4.82 5.15 -0.24
N PHE A 27 4.39 5.64 -1.40
CA PHE A 27 5.27 5.93 -2.55
C PHE A 27 5.82 7.37 -2.59
N PHE A 28 5.11 8.35 -2.02
CA PHE A 28 5.42 9.78 -2.12
C PHE A 28 5.53 10.51 -0.76
N GLY A 29 5.34 9.80 0.37
CA GLY A 29 5.67 10.31 1.71
C GLY A 29 7.18 10.32 1.99
N GLU A 30 7.59 10.50 3.24
CA GLU A 30 8.99 10.58 3.71
C GLU A 30 9.82 9.27 3.57
N GLY A 31 9.36 8.34 2.73
CA GLY A 31 9.82 6.97 2.66
C GLY A 31 8.94 6.08 3.53
N ALA A 32 8.23 5.15 2.90
CA ALA A 32 7.68 4.04 3.65
C ALA A 32 8.80 3.21 4.26
N ASP A 33 8.57 2.70 5.47
CA ASP A 33 9.37 1.61 6.03
C ASP A 33 9.47 0.51 4.97
N GLN A 34 10.67 0.35 4.41
CA GLN A 34 10.98 -0.79 3.56
C GLN A 34 10.88 -1.99 4.50
N PRO A 35 9.98 -2.96 4.26
CA PRO A 35 9.91 -4.11 5.15
C PRO A 35 11.28 -4.81 5.13
N ASP A 36 11.83 -5.03 6.33
CA ASP A 36 13.13 -5.69 6.51
C ASP A 36 13.14 -7.01 5.71
N GLY A 37 13.93 -7.03 4.62
CA GLY A 37 14.07 -8.21 3.75
C GLY A 37 13.35 -8.16 2.40
N TRP A 38 12.81 -7.01 1.96
CA TRP A 38 12.33 -6.89 0.57
C TRP A 38 13.50 -6.87 -0.41
N VAL A 39 13.58 -7.89 -1.27
CA VAL A 39 14.50 -7.93 -2.41
C VAL A 39 13.69 -7.75 -3.69
N ALA A 40 14.01 -6.72 -4.48
CA ALA A 40 13.40 -6.48 -5.78
C ALA A 40 13.64 -7.69 -6.70
N PRO A 41 12.59 -8.32 -7.27
CA PRO A 41 12.79 -9.24 -8.38
C PRO A 41 13.14 -8.41 -9.62
N ASN A 42 14.36 -8.58 -10.12
CA ASN A 42 14.99 -7.89 -11.25
C ASN A 42 15.80 -6.64 -10.85
N ALA A 43 16.89 -6.86 -10.12
CA ALA A 43 18.10 -6.08 -10.35
C ALA A 43 18.93 -6.85 -11.40
N ASP A 44 18.81 -6.44 -12.66
CA ASP A 44 19.88 -6.59 -13.65
C ASP A 44 20.66 -5.27 -13.70
#